data_AF-A0A969LGT1-F1
#
_entry.id   AF-A0A969LGT1-F1
#
_cell.length_a   1.000
_cell.length_b   1.000
_cell.length_c   1.000
_cell.angle_alpha   90.00
_cell.angle_beta   90.00
_cell.angle_gamma   90.00
#
_symmetry.space_group_name_H-M   'P 1'
#
loop_
_entity.id
_entity.type
_entity.pdbx_description
1 polymer ?
#
loop_
_entity_poly.entity_id
_entity_poly.type
_entity_poly.pdbx_seq_one_letter_code
_entity_poly.pdbx_strand_id
1 'polypeptide(L)'
;MSSAFAEYRNPVTDLIARYRDRVDFLAIRLERSESTNILLRGDRVETLSESLSLGGQVRACHKGGWGFASFNRLETLASQIETAVQAARLVGDDENGTRAS
;
A
#
# COMPACT_ATOMS: atom_id res chain seq x y z
N MET A 1 -19.31 16.99 4.87
CA MET A 1 -18.91 15.57 4.97
C MET A 1 -17.43 15.48 4.64
N SER A 2 -16.56 15.37 5.64
CA SER A 2 -15.14 15.08 5.39
C SER A 2 -15.06 13.67 4.82
N SER A 3 -14.39 13.49 3.68
CA SER A 3 -14.07 12.15 3.19
C SER A 3 -13.19 11.48 4.23
N ALA A 4 -13.51 10.23 4.60
CA ALA A 4 -12.74 9.43 5.57
C ALA A 4 -11.25 9.27 5.21
N PHE A 5 -10.84 9.69 4.01
CA PHE A 5 -9.46 9.66 3.53
C PHE A 5 -8.86 11.04 3.22
N ALA A 6 -9.56 12.14 3.52
CA ALA A 6 -9.12 13.48 3.13
C ALA A 6 -7.74 13.86 3.69
N GLU A 7 -7.45 13.44 4.93
CA GLU A 7 -6.17 13.65 5.60
C GLU A 7 -5.00 12.86 4.98
N TYR A 8 -5.28 11.75 4.30
CA TYR A 8 -4.26 10.90 3.68
C TYR A 8 -3.96 11.27 2.22
N ARG A 9 -4.68 12.25 1.67
CA ARG A 9 -4.49 12.68 0.27
C ARG A 9 -3.06 13.21 0.04
N ASN A 10 -2.57 14.10 0.91
CA ASN A 10 -1.26 14.73 0.68
C ASN A 10 -0.12 13.71 0.78
N PRO A 11 0.01 12.89 1.84
CA PRO A 11 1.09 11.91 1.94
C PRO A 11 1.09 10.89 0.79
N VAL A 12 -0.08 10.42 0.36
CA VAL A 12 -0.17 9.47 -0.76
C VAL A 12 0.18 10.15 -2.08
N THR A 13 -0.22 11.41 -2.29
CA THR A 13 0.13 12.15 -3.50
C THR A 13 1.63 12.38 -3.59
N ASP A 14 2.28 12.72 -2.48
CA ASP A 14 3.74 12.90 -2.41
C ASP A 14 4.48 11.60 -2.74
N LEU A 15 3.98 10.47 -2.26
CA LEU A 15 4.52 9.16 -2.62
C LEU A 15 4.32 8.86 -4.11
N ILE A 16 3.13 9.09 -4.67
CA ILE A 16 2.91 8.91 -6.11
C ILE A 16 3.89 9.78 -6.91
N ALA A 17 4.07 11.05 -6.53
CA ALA A 17 5.00 11.96 -7.20
C ALA A 17 6.46 11.47 -7.13
N ARG A 18 6.87 10.84 -6.02
CA ARG A 18 8.22 10.29 -5.85
C ARG A 18 8.48 9.03 -6.69
N TYR A 19 7.45 8.22 -6.92
CA TYR A 19 7.60 6.90 -7.56
C TYR A 19 7.12 6.82 -9.00
N ARG A 20 6.34 7.81 -9.47
CA ARG A 20 5.73 7.82 -10.82
C ARG A 20 6.73 7.65 -11.97
N ASP A 21 7.96 8.14 -11.83
CA ASP A 21 8.95 8.08 -12.91
C ASP A 21 9.76 6.76 -12.90
N ARG A 22 9.50 5.88 -11.93
CA ARG A 22 10.20 4.59 -11.80
C ARG A 22 9.49 3.44 -12.50
N VAL A 23 8.23 3.62 -12.89
CA VAL A 23 7.32 2.62 -13.44
C VAL A 23 6.35 3.27 -14.42
N ASP A 24 5.81 2.51 -15.37
CA ASP A 24 4.88 3.01 -16.40
C ASP A 24 3.48 3.24 -15.81
N PHE A 25 3.14 2.50 -14.77
CA PHE A 25 1.88 2.63 -14.05
C PHE A 25 2.07 2.38 -12.55
N LEU A 26 1.46 3.22 -11.73
CA LEU A 26 1.39 3.06 -10.28
C LEU A 26 -0.03 3.36 -9.79
N ALA A 27 -0.61 2.43 -9.04
CA ALA A 27 -1.90 2.61 -8.39
C ALA A 27 -1.82 2.24 -6.91
N ILE A 28 -2.40 3.10 -6.07
CA ILE A 28 -2.52 2.89 -4.62
C ILE A 28 -4.00 2.97 -4.28
N ARG A 29 -4.53 1.93 -3.65
CA ARG A 29 -5.91 1.90 -3.16
C ARG A 29 -5.88 1.78 -1.64
N LEU A 30 -6.48 2.75 -0.96
CA LEU A 30 -6.61 2.78 0.49
C LEU A 30 -7.93 2.14 0.92
N GLU A 31 -7.89 1.42 2.03
CA GLU A 31 -9.05 0.87 2.72
C GLU A 31 -8.97 1.21 4.21
N ARG A 32 -10.08 1.68 4.78
CA ARG A 32 -10.21 1.97 6.21
C ARG A 32 -10.96 0.82 6.87
N SER A 33 -10.35 0.17 7.85
CA SER A 33 -11.00 -0.80 8.72
C SER A 33 -10.98 -0.29 10.15
N GLU A 34 -12.14 -0.23 10.78
CA GLU A 34 -12.30 0.17 12.17
C GLU A 34 -12.56 -1.10 12.98
N SER A 35 -11.63 -1.45 13.88
CA SER A 35 -11.75 -2.64 14.72
C SER A 35 -11.75 -2.21 16.19
N THR A 36 -12.88 -2.41 16.87
CA THR A 36 -13.00 -2.22 18.32
C THR A 36 -12.66 -3.53 19.01
N ASN A 37 -11.49 -3.62 19.64
CA ASN A 37 -11.13 -4.81 20.43
C ASN A 37 -11.49 -4.56 21.90
N ILE A 38 -12.49 -5.28 22.41
CA ILE A 38 -12.91 -5.22 23.82
C ILE A 38 -12.35 -6.46 24.53
N LEU A 39 -11.28 -6.29 25.30
CA LEU A 39 -10.72 -7.36 26.12
C LEU A 39 -11.33 -7.30 27.52
N LEU A 40 -12.20 -8.25 27.86
CA LEU A 40 -12.78 -8.36 29.20
C LEU A 40 -12.00 -9.40 30.02
N ARG A 41 -11.26 -8.96 31.05
CA ARG A 41 -10.66 -9.84 32.07
C ARG A 41 -11.06 -9.37 33.47
N GLY A 42 -12.14 -9.94 34.01
CA GLY A 42 -12.60 -9.69 35.40
C GLY A 42 -13.30 -8.34 35.63
N ASP A 43 -13.32 -7.87 36.89
CA ASP A 43 -14.01 -6.67 37.40
C ASP A 43 -13.31 -5.33 37.05
N ARG A 44 -12.45 -5.32 36.02
CA ARG A 44 -11.84 -4.12 35.48
C ARG A 44 -11.95 -4.11 33.97
N VAL A 45 -12.56 -3.05 33.45
CA VAL A 45 -12.55 -2.71 32.02
C VAL A 45 -11.14 -2.22 31.69
N GLU A 46 -10.32 -3.08 31.07
CA GLU A 46 -9.00 -2.69 30.57
C GLU A 46 -9.10 -2.27 29.09
N THR A 47 -8.73 -1.01 28.86
CA THR A 47 -8.35 -0.34 27.60
C THR A 47 -9.11 -0.73 26.34
N LEU A 48 -10.08 0.11 25.97
CA LEU A 48 -10.68 0.17 24.64
C LEU A 48 -9.57 0.53 23.61
N SER A 49 -8.98 -0.46 22.96
CA SER A 49 -8.01 -0.22 21.89
C SER A 49 -8.77 -0.14 20.56
N GLU A 50 -9.28 1.05 20.22
CA GLU A 50 -9.78 1.33 18.87
C GLU A 50 -8.60 1.26 17.90
N SER A 51 -8.44 0.11 17.25
CA SER A 51 -7.37 -0.11 16.29
C SER A 51 -7.88 0.34 14.93
N LEU A 52 -7.79 1.63 14.64
CA LEU A 52 -8.06 2.13 13.29
C LEU A 52 -6.96 1.61 12.36
N SER A 53 -7.27 0.59 11.56
CA SER A 53 -6.34 0.01 10.60
C SER A 53 -6.60 0.61 9.22
N LEU A 54 -5.71 1.51 8.80
CA LEU A 54 -5.70 2.04 7.43
C LEU A 54 -4.76 1.19 6.58
N GLY A 55 -5.34 0.29 5.81
CA GLY A 55 -4.63 -0.62 4.93
C GLY A 55 -4.84 -0.29 3.45
N GLY A 56 -4.43 -1.22 2.61
CA GLY A 56 -4.61 -1.08 1.18
C GLY A 56 -3.68 -1.95 0.36
N GLN A 57 -3.60 -1.59 -0.91
CA GLN A 57 -2.83 -2.31 -1.92
C GLN A 57 -2.17 -1.36 -2.89
N VAL A 58 -0.99 -1.77 -3.36
CA VAL A 58 -0.19 -1.10 -4.37
C VAL A 58 -0.05 -2.02 -5.57
N ARG A 59 -0.21 -1.47 -6.78
CA ARG A 59 0.09 -2.13 -8.05
C ARG A 59 1.06 -1.27 -8.84
N ALA A 60 2.08 -1.90 -9.41
CA ALA A 60 3.05 -1.24 -10.27
C ALA A 60 3.23 -2.03 -11.58
N CYS A 61 3.49 -1.34 -12.69
CA CYS A 61 3.83 -1.96 -13.97
C CYS A 61 5.10 -1.33 -14.54
N HIS A 62 6.05 -2.16 -14.98
CA HIS A 62 7.26 -1.72 -15.66
C HIS A 62 7.53 -2.61 -16.87
N LYS A 63 7.59 -2.02 -18.07
CA LYS A 63 7.82 -2.70 -19.36
C LYS A 63 6.93 -3.94 -19.58
N GLY A 64 5.68 -3.87 -19.11
CA GLY A 64 4.72 -4.98 -19.19
C GLY A 64 4.75 -5.95 -18.00
N GLY A 65 5.80 -5.93 -17.19
CA GLY A 65 5.90 -6.70 -15.95
C GLY A 65 5.11 -6.07 -14.81
N TRP A 66 4.32 -6.87 -14.10
CA TRP A 66 3.45 -6.40 -13.02
C TRP A 66 3.95 -6.81 -11.64
N GLY A 67 3.82 -5.89 -10.69
CA GLY A 67 4.12 -6.11 -9.28
C GLY A 67 2.98 -5.65 -8.36
N PHE A 68 2.90 -6.28 -7.20
CA PHE A 68 1.81 -6.09 -6.24
C PHE A 68 2.33 -6.16 -4.80
N ALA A 69 1.77 -5.34 -3.92
CA ALA A 69 2.00 -5.42 -2.47
C ALA A 69 0.76 -4.94 -1.70
N SER A 70 0.49 -5.51 -0.53
CA SER A 70 -0.55 -5.04 0.40
C SER A 70 0.05 -4.52 1.71
N PHE A 71 -0.65 -3.63 2.39
CA PHE A 71 -0.27 -3.10 3.70
C PHE A 71 -1.50 -2.97 4.59
N ASN A 72 -1.27 -2.99 5.90
CA ASN A 72 -2.32 -2.81 6.91
C ASN A 72 -2.11 -1.52 7.72
N ARG A 73 -1.04 -0.78 7.46
CA ARG A 73 -0.72 0.49 8.11
C ARG A 73 -0.05 1.44 7.11
N LEU A 74 -0.34 2.74 7.21
CA LEU A 74 0.13 3.72 6.22
C LEU A 74 1.64 3.98 6.33
N GLU A 75 2.24 3.76 7.50
CA GLU A 75 3.68 3.95 7.74
C GLU A 75 4.51 2.98 6.89
N THR A 76 3.95 1.84 6.49
CA THR A 76 4.62 0.86 5.63
C THR A 76 4.31 1.03 4.15
N LEU A 77 3.48 2.01 3.76
CA LEU A 77 3.10 2.21 2.36
C LEU A 77 4.33 2.43 1.46
N ALA A 78 5.29 3.26 1.89
CA ALA A 78 6.49 3.54 1.10
C ALA A 78 7.32 2.27 0.79
N SER A 79 7.49 1.37 1.77
CA SER A 79 8.20 0.11 1.56
C SER A 79 7.40 -0.86 0.68
N GLN A 80 6.07 -0.84 0.78
CA GLN A 80 5.23 -1.66 -0.10
C GLN A 80 5.23 -1.15 -1.54
N ILE A 81 5.34 0.18 -1.77
CA ILE A 81 5.53 0.72 -3.10
C ILE A 81 6.84 0.21 -3.70
N GLU A 82 7.96 0.31 -2.96
CA GLU A 82 9.24 -0.25 -3.41
C GLU A 82 9.12 -1.73 -3.76
N THR A 83 8.47 -2.53 -2.91
CA THR A 83 8.27 -3.96 -3.12
C THR A 83 7.52 -4.23 -4.43
N ALA A 84 6.41 -3.53 -4.67
CA ALA A 84 5.65 -3.67 -5.91
C ALA A 84 6.46 -3.23 -7.14
N VAL A 85 7.24 -2.15 -7.03
CA VAL A 85 8.10 -1.65 -8.12
C VAL A 85 9.22 -2.66 -8.45
N GLN A 86 9.88 -3.22 -7.44
CA GLN A 86 10.93 -4.22 -7.66
C GLN A 86 10.37 -5.50 -8.30
N ALA A 87 9.21 -5.97 -7.85
CA ALA A 87 8.55 -7.12 -8.47
C ALA A 87 8.18 -6.86 -9.94
N ALA A 88 7.63 -5.67 -10.24
CA ALA A 88 7.32 -5.29 -11.62
C ALA A 88 8.56 -5.26 -12.52
N ARG A 89 9.67 -4.72 -12.01
CA ARG A 89 10.95 -4.66 -12.75
C ARG A 89 11.54 -6.03 -13.01
N LEU A 90 11.55 -6.91 -12.01
CA LEU A 90 12.06 -8.27 -12.16
C LEU A 90 11.35 -8.99 -13.31
N VAL A 91 10.02 -8.91 -13.36
CA VAL A 91 9.23 -9.53 -14.43
C VAL A 91 9.44 -8.83 -15.77
N GLY A 92 9.39 -7.49 -15.80
CA GLY A 92 9.45 -6.73 -17.05
C GLY A 92 10.82 -6.75 -17.73
N ASP A 93 11.89 -6.81 -16.95
CA ASP A 93 13.24 -6.92 -17.48
C ASP A 93 13.56 -8.38 -17.93
N ASP A 94 13.04 -9.41 -17.24
CA ASP A 94 13.18 -10.82 -17.65
C ASP A 94 12.40 -11.14 -18.95
N GLU A 95 11.16 -10.65 -19.08
CA GLU A 95 10.33 -10.88 -20.28
C GLU A 95 10.97 -10.26 -21.53
N ASN A 96 11.67 -9.13 -21.37
CA ASN A 96 12.36 -8.47 -22.47
C ASN A 96 13.70 -9.16 -22.80
N GLY A 97 14.35 -9.80 -21.83
CA GLY A 97 15.54 -10.63 -22.04
C GLY A 97 15.24 -11.95 -22.74
N THR A 98 14.10 -12.58 -22.43
CA THR A 98 13.74 -13.91 -22.96
C THR A 98 13.28 -13.88 -24.42
N ARG A 99 12.80 -12.73 -24.93
CA ARG A 99 12.40 -12.57 -26.35
C ARG A 99 13.57 -12.25 -27.30
N ALA A 100 14.78 -12.02 -26.79
CA ALA A 100 15.94 -11.59 -27.56
C ALA A 100 16.99 -12.69 -27.84
N SER A 101 16.67 -13.97 -27.61
CA SER A 101 17.53 -15.13 -27.96
C SER A 101 16.88 -16.05 -28.97
#